data_AF-A0A0K8R5I5-F1
#
_entry.id   AF-A0A0K8R5I5-F1
#
_cell.length_a   1.000
_cell.length_b   1.000
_cell.length_c   1.000
_cell.angle_alpha   90.00
_cell.angle_beta   90.00
_cell.angle_gamma   90.00
#
_symmetry.space_group_name_H-M   'P 1'
#
loop_
_entity.id
_entity.type
_entity.pdbx_description
1 polymer ?
#
loop_
_entity_poly.entity_id
_entity_poly.type
_entity_poly.pdbx_seq_one_letter_code
_entity_poly.pdbx_strand_id
1 'polypeptide(L)'
;MSSRISRRFYRLEGTEDLLLDRGATAEAENRWVFEISWEVCNKVGGIYTVIRSKAEVTVEELGDQFCLIGPYNENLVRTEVEVLEPPYSI
;
A
#
# COMPACT_ATOMS: atom_id res chain seq x y z
N MET A 1 21.97 -24.50 -7.26
CA MET A 1 22.12 -23.21 -6.55
C MET A 1 21.86 -22.08 -7.55
N SER A 2 20.61 -21.84 -7.93
CA SER A 2 20.24 -20.80 -8.90
C SER A 2 19.91 -19.52 -8.14
N SER A 3 20.68 -18.46 -8.37
CA SER A 3 20.60 -17.21 -7.61
C SER A 3 19.31 -16.48 -7.97
N ARG A 4 18.64 -15.91 -6.96
CA ARG A 4 17.39 -15.16 -7.12
C ARG A 4 17.55 -13.92 -8.02
N ILE A 5 18.78 -13.51 -8.32
CA ILE A 5 19.15 -12.29 -9.05
C ILE A 5 18.89 -12.43 -10.56
N SER A 6 19.10 -13.61 -11.17
CA SER A 6 18.88 -13.80 -12.62
C SER A 6 17.42 -13.78 -13.07
N ARG A 7 16.46 -13.93 -12.15
CA ARG A 7 15.02 -13.93 -12.49
C ARG A 7 14.46 -12.55 -12.84
N ARG A 8 15.18 -11.46 -12.56
CA ARG A 8 14.70 -10.09 -12.88
C ARG A 8 14.80 -9.73 -14.37
N PHE A 9 15.63 -10.40 -15.16
CA PHE A 9 15.90 -10.00 -16.55
C PHE A 9 15.16 -10.82 -17.62
N TYR A 10 14.60 -11.98 -17.27
CA TYR A 10 13.81 -12.82 -18.17
C TYR A 10 12.48 -13.16 -17.51
N ARG A 11 11.58 -12.18 -17.44
CA ARG A 11 10.16 -12.47 -17.21
C ARG A 11 9.65 -13.08 -18.52
N LEU A 12 9.50 -14.40 -18.55
CA LEU A 12 8.67 -15.06 -19.55
C LEU A 12 7.28 -14.45 -19.40
N GLU A 13 6.74 -13.87 -20.48
CA GLU A 13 5.37 -13.38 -20.56
C GLU A 13 4.41 -14.52 -20.20
N GLY A 14 3.96 -14.52 -18.94
CA GLY A 14 2.88 -15.34 -18.44
C GLY A 14 1.70 -14.41 -18.19
N THR A 15 0.68 -14.53 -19.01
CA THR A 15 -0.47 -13.64 -19.22
C THR A 15 -1.46 -13.56 -18.03
N GLU A 16 -1.01 -13.85 -16.80
CA GLU A 16 -1.74 -13.67 -15.52
C GLU A 16 -1.04 -12.64 -14.61
N ASP A 17 0.07 -12.06 -15.06
CA ASP A 17 0.81 -10.98 -14.43
C ASP A 17 0.04 -9.64 -14.49
N LEU A 18 -0.10 -8.95 -13.35
CA LEU A 18 -0.38 -7.50 -13.24
C LEU A 18 -1.82 -7.02 -13.53
N LEU A 19 -2.84 -7.63 -12.92
CA LEU A 19 -4.09 -6.90 -12.71
C LEU A 19 -3.89 -5.84 -11.62
N LEU A 20 -3.23 -4.73 -11.98
CA LEU A 20 -3.32 -3.46 -11.27
C LEU A 20 -4.70 -2.86 -11.56
N ASP A 21 -5.73 -3.57 -11.10
CA ASP A 21 -7.14 -3.28 -11.36
C ASP A 21 -7.71 -2.26 -10.37
N ARG A 22 -6.84 -1.57 -9.62
CA ARG A 22 -7.18 -0.61 -8.58
C ARG A 22 -8.14 -1.19 -7.55
N GLY A 23 -8.01 -2.48 -7.24
CA GLY A 23 -8.78 -3.14 -6.21
C GLY A 23 -10.10 -3.76 -6.65
N ALA A 24 -10.45 -3.74 -7.93
CA ALA A 24 -11.74 -4.28 -8.40
C ALA A 24 -11.95 -5.76 -7.99
N THR A 25 -10.92 -6.59 -8.16
CA THR A 25 -10.99 -7.99 -7.71
C THR A 25 -10.99 -8.11 -6.19
N ALA A 26 -10.22 -7.26 -5.50
CA ALA A 26 -10.17 -7.27 -4.03
C ALA A 26 -11.51 -6.90 -3.41
N GLU A 27 -12.22 -5.92 -3.97
CA GLU A 27 -13.57 -5.52 -3.56
C GLU A 27 -14.57 -6.66 -3.81
N ALA A 28 -14.58 -7.25 -5.01
CA ALA A 28 -15.49 -8.33 -5.38
C ALA A 28 -15.34 -9.58 -4.46
N GLU A 29 -14.13 -9.85 -3.99
CA GLU A 29 -13.82 -10.94 -3.06
C GLU A 29 -13.91 -10.53 -1.58
N ASN A 30 -14.21 -9.26 -1.29
CA ASN A 30 -14.18 -8.69 0.05
C ASN A 30 -12.84 -8.95 0.78
N ARG A 31 -11.73 -8.82 0.05
CA ARG A 31 -10.37 -8.98 0.55
C ARG A 31 -9.85 -7.64 1.04
N TRP A 32 -9.40 -7.57 2.29
CA TRP A 32 -8.83 -6.37 2.90
C TRP A 32 -7.37 -6.55 3.27
N VAL A 33 -6.57 -5.49 3.11
CA VAL A 33 -5.17 -5.47 3.53
C VAL A 33 -4.91 -4.27 4.41
N PHE A 34 -4.32 -4.53 5.59
CA PHE A 34 -3.90 -3.51 6.52
C PHE A 34 -2.38 -3.58 6.70
N GLU A 35 -1.67 -2.53 6.31
CA GLU A 35 -0.23 -2.40 6.54
C GLU A 35 0.01 -1.47 7.74
N ILE A 36 0.59 -2.04 8.80
CA ILE A 36 0.70 -1.38 10.10
C ILE A 36 2.17 -1.12 10.41
N SER A 37 2.52 0.12 10.72
CA SER A 37 3.87 0.48 11.15
C SER A 37 3.87 1.74 11.99
N TRP A 38 4.87 1.84 12.88
CA TRP A 38 5.15 3.05 13.63
C TRP A 38 5.44 4.26 12.73
N GLU A 39 5.93 4.01 11.51
CA GLU A 39 6.35 5.05 10.56
C GLU A 39 5.30 5.39 9.49
N VAL A 40 4.08 4.85 9.57
CA VAL A 40 2.95 5.31 8.74
C VAL A 40 2.64 6.76 9.10
N CYS A 41 2.76 7.66 8.13
CA CYS A 41 2.57 9.11 8.29
C CYS A 41 3.40 9.72 9.44
N ASN A 42 4.47 9.04 9.85
CA ASN A 42 5.31 9.42 10.99
C ASN A 42 6.78 9.18 10.65
N LYS A 43 7.42 10.16 10.02
CA LYS A 43 8.80 10.00 9.52
C LYS A 43 9.81 9.93 10.67
N VAL A 44 10.28 8.71 10.97
CA VAL A 44 11.33 8.45 11.97
C VAL A 44 12.62 7.98 11.31
N GLY A 45 12.53 7.10 10.31
CA GLY A 45 13.69 6.44 9.70
C GLY A 45 13.42 5.94 8.28
N GLY A 46 14.05 4.81 7.94
CA GLY A 46 13.99 4.26 6.58
C GLY A 46 12.66 3.61 6.23
N ILE A 47 11.87 3.18 7.22
CA ILE A 47 10.61 2.48 6.99
C ILE A 47 9.58 3.43 6.39
N TYR A 48 9.55 4.71 6.81
CA TYR A 48 8.75 5.75 6.17
C TYR A 48 9.00 5.80 4.65
N THR A 49 10.26 5.76 4.22
CA THR A 49 10.62 5.78 2.80
C THR A 49 10.16 4.52 2.08
N VAL A 50 10.25 3.36 2.72
CA VAL A 50 9.76 2.09 2.16
C VAL A 50 8.26 2.15 1.95
N ILE A 51 7.49 2.50 2.99
CA ILE A 51 6.03 2.61 2.92
C ILE A 51 5.63 3.64 1.86
N ARG A 52 6.21 4.84 1.90
CA ARG A 52 5.88 5.92 0.97
C ARG A 52 6.16 5.58 -0.49
N SER A 53 7.27 4.89 -0.76
CA SER A 53 7.62 4.49 -2.14
C SER A 53 6.85 3.27 -2.64
N LYS A 54 6.33 2.43 -1.74
CA LYS A 54 5.51 1.26 -2.06
C LYS A 54 4.01 1.58 -2.14
N ALA A 55 3.54 2.63 -1.46
CA ALA A 55 2.12 2.94 -1.34
C ALA A 55 1.43 3.08 -2.70
N GLU A 56 2.06 3.77 -3.67
CA GLU A 56 1.50 3.99 -5.01
C GLU A 56 1.16 2.69 -5.72
N VAL A 57 2.14 1.79 -5.88
CA VAL A 57 1.89 0.50 -6.55
C VAL A 57 0.92 -0.39 -5.79
N THR A 58 0.87 -0.27 -4.46
CA THR A 58 -0.07 -1.07 -3.64
C THR A 58 -1.50 -0.58 -3.82
N VAL A 59 -1.72 0.73 -3.97
CA VAL A 59 -3.03 1.31 -4.30
C VAL A 59 -3.43 0.99 -5.74
N GLU A 60 -2.48 0.95 -6.69
CA GLU A 60 -2.76 0.48 -8.05
C GLU A 60 -3.24 -0.98 -8.08
N GLU A 61 -2.80 -1.81 -7.15
CA GLU A 61 -3.22 -3.21 -7.01
C GLU A 61 -4.53 -3.35 -6.22
N LEU A 62 -4.67 -2.66 -5.08
CA LEU A 62 -5.71 -2.96 -4.09
C LEU A 62 -6.75 -1.85 -3.91
N GLY A 63 -6.52 -0.65 -4.45
CA GLY A 63 -7.43 0.48 -4.32
C GLY A 63 -7.82 0.76 -2.86
N ASP A 64 -9.11 0.99 -2.64
CA ASP A 64 -9.69 1.33 -1.33
C ASP A 64 -9.69 0.14 -0.34
N GLN A 65 -9.39 -1.08 -0.83
CA GLN A 65 -9.26 -2.27 0.02
C GLN A 65 -7.92 -2.34 0.78
N PHE A 66 -7.03 -1.36 0.57
CA PHE A 66 -5.76 -1.22 1.26
C PHE A 66 -5.77 -0.04 2.23
N CYS A 67 -5.40 -0.29 3.48
CA CYS A 67 -5.33 0.74 4.52
C CYS A 67 -3.98 0.70 5.24
N LEU A 68 -3.45 1.89 5.52
CA LEU A 68 -2.27 2.06 6.37
C LEU A 68 -2.70 2.47 7.78
N ILE A 69 -2.10 1.87 8.80
CA ILE A 69 -2.39 2.19 10.20
C ILE A 69 -1.09 2.57 10.92
N GLY A 70 -1.12 3.74 11.57
CA GLY A 70 0.01 4.30 12.31
C GLY A 70 -0.42 5.05 13.56
N PRO A 71 0.55 5.45 14.40
CA PRO A 71 0.28 6.29 15.56
C PRO A 71 -0.18 7.69 15.14
N TYR A 72 -1.17 8.23 15.87
CA TYR A 72 -1.62 9.60 15.67
C TYR A 72 -0.62 10.58 16.27
N ASN A 73 -0.04 11.44 15.43
CA ASN A 73 0.77 12.58 15.84
C ASN A 73 0.20 13.85 15.22
N GLU A 74 -0.42 14.69 16.05
CA GLU A 74 -1.16 15.88 15.61
C GLU A 74 -0.36 16.78 14.65
N ASN A 75 0.93 17.02 14.94
CA ASN A 75 1.76 17.89 14.11
C ASN A 75 2.00 17.30 12.72
N LEU A 76 2.21 15.99 12.63
CA LEU A 76 2.51 15.30 11.37
C LEU A 76 1.25 15.04 10.56
N VAL A 77 0.15 14.70 11.23
CA VAL A 77 -1.16 14.51 10.57
C VAL A 77 -1.57 15.79 9.84
N ARG A 78 -1.39 16.96 10.46
CA ARG A 78 -1.70 18.25 9.82
C ARG A 78 -0.91 18.53 8.54
N THR A 79 0.23 17.88 8.32
CA THR A 79 1.11 18.12 7.17
C THR A 79 1.12 17.00 6.15
N GLU A 80 0.93 15.75 6.58
CA GLU A 80 1.07 14.54 5.75
C GLU A 80 -0.26 13.88 5.39
N VAL A 81 -1.36 14.25 6.07
CA VAL A 81 -2.65 13.57 5.95
C VAL A 81 -3.75 14.56 5.62
N GLU A 82 -4.56 14.23 4.63
CA GLU A 82 -5.85 14.88 4.39
C GLU A 82 -6.90 14.24 5.29
N VAL A 83 -7.49 15.04 6.19
CA VAL A 83 -8.54 14.55 7.10
C VAL A 83 -9.85 14.47 6.34
N LEU A 84 -10.43 13.27 6.28
CA LEU A 84 -11.71 12.99 5.64
C LEU A 84 -12.76 12.61 6.68
N GLU A 85 -14.00 13.04 6.45
CA GLU A 85 -15.15 12.54 7.20
C GLU A 85 -15.50 11.12 6.74
N PRO A 86 -15.80 10.19 7.66
CA PRO A 86 -16.25 8.87 7.26
C PRO A 86 -17.58 8.99 6.49
N PRO A 87 -17.75 8.25 5.37
CA PRO A 87 -18.94 8.35 4.53
C PRO A 87 -20.22 7.90 5.23
N TYR A 88 -20.09 7.16 6.34
CA TYR A 88 -21.22 6.71 7.15
C TYR A 88 -20.99 7.10 8.61
N SER A 89 -21.98 7.77 9.18
CA SER A 89 -22.08 7.97 10.62
C SER A 89 -22.41 6.63 11.27
N ILE A 90 -21.47 6.09 12.06
CA ILE A 90 -21.72 4.91 12.90
C ILE A 90 -22.59 5.32 14.08
#